data_AF-A0A0V9UN89-F1
#
_entry.id   AF-A0A0V9UN89-F1
#
_cell.length_a   1.000
_cell.length_b   1.000
_cell.length_c   1.000
_cell.angle_alpha   90.00
_cell.angle_beta   90.00
_cell.angle_gamma   90.00
#
_symmetry.space_group_name_H-M   'P 1'
#
loop_
_entity.id
_entity.type
_entity.pdbx_description
1 polymer ?
#
loop_
_entity_poly.entity_id
_entity_poly.type
_entity_poly.pdbx_seq_one_letter_code
_entity_poly.pdbx_strand_id
1 'polypeptide(L)'
;MRASRGVPSARFVTSLATVWGRAWGGSVSFDDEFGLFVCTGMRGGFARGGTTVGGVFLTRIRPTRALLRHEAVHADQWARYGIGFAARYLWEELHNPGSRNRFEIEAGLADGGYRAERGITRPDEP
;
A
#
# COMPACT_ATOMS: atom_id res chain seq x y z
N MET A 1 -9.24 -2.45 -14.72
CA MET A 1 -8.56 -1.22 -15.17
C MET A 1 -7.70 -0.73 -14.02
N ARG A 2 -6.40 -0.52 -14.25
CA ARG A 2 -5.42 0.05 -13.31
C ARG A 2 -5.77 1.53 -13.11
N ALA A 3 -6.64 1.82 -12.14
CA ALA A 3 -7.42 3.05 -12.09
C ALA A 3 -6.57 4.28 -11.74
N SER A 4 -5.44 4.09 -11.07
CA SER A 4 -4.50 5.15 -10.66
C SER A 4 -3.97 6.02 -11.80
N ARG A 5 -3.92 5.50 -13.02
CA ARG A 5 -3.37 6.25 -14.19
C ARG A 5 -4.31 7.33 -14.74
N GLY A 6 -5.62 7.22 -14.53
CA GLY A 6 -6.61 8.07 -15.20
C GLY A 6 -7.08 9.28 -14.40
N VAL A 7 -6.83 9.32 -13.09
CA VAL A 7 -7.46 10.30 -12.20
C VAL A 7 -6.49 11.47 -11.92
N PRO A 8 -6.84 12.72 -12.27
CA PRO A 8 -5.94 13.87 -12.11
C PRO A 8 -5.43 14.08 -10.67
N SER A 9 -6.31 13.89 -9.68
CA SER A 9 -5.95 14.00 -8.26
C SER A 9 -4.95 12.92 -7.83
N ALA A 10 -5.11 11.69 -8.32
CA ALA A 10 -4.16 10.62 -8.07
C ALA A 10 -2.79 10.92 -8.70
N ARG A 11 -2.74 11.47 -9.92
CA ARG A 11 -1.47 11.87 -10.57
C ARG A 11 -0.75 12.97 -9.81
N PHE A 12 -1.47 13.98 -9.33
CA PHE A 12 -0.88 15.06 -8.54
C PHE A 12 -0.25 14.54 -7.26
N VAL A 13 -0.99 13.73 -6.49
CA VAL A 13 -0.49 13.11 -5.24
C VAL A 13 0.69 12.17 -5.52
N THR A 14 0.62 11.39 -6.60
CA THR A 14 1.71 10.50 -7.05
C THR A 14 3.00 11.29 -7.31
N SER A 15 2.91 12.43 -8.00
CA SER A 15 4.06 13.30 -8.26
C SER A 15 4.67 13.84 -6.97
N LEU A 16 3.85 14.34 -6.04
CA LEU A 16 4.34 14.83 -4.75
C LEU A 16 5.01 13.72 -3.94
N ALA A 17 4.39 12.53 -3.87
CA ALA A 17 4.96 11.37 -3.19
C ALA A 17 6.28 10.91 -3.81
N THR A 18 6.41 10.98 -5.13
CA THR A 18 7.65 10.66 -5.85
C THR A 18 8.78 11.63 -5.48
N VAL A 19 8.49 12.93 -5.48
CA VAL A 19 9.46 13.98 -5.10
C VAL A 19 9.89 13.79 -3.65
N TRP A 20 8.93 13.55 -2.75
CA TRP A 20 9.20 13.25 -1.35
C TRP A 20 10.08 12.02 -1.18
N GLY A 21 9.76 10.93 -1.89
CA GLY A 21 10.56 9.70 -1.88
C GLY A 21 12.01 9.93 -2.26
N ARG A 22 12.24 10.71 -3.33
CA ARG A 22 13.59 11.11 -3.77
C ARG A 22 14.31 12.00 -2.75
N ALA A 23 13.61 12.93 -2.11
CA ALA A 23 14.17 13.78 -1.06
C ALA A 23 14.69 12.96 0.15
N TRP A 24 14.07 11.81 0.41
CA TRP A 24 14.52 10.84 1.43
C TRP A 24 15.58 9.84 0.94
N GLY A 25 16.16 10.06 -0.24
CA GLY A 25 17.18 9.20 -0.83
C GLY A 25 16.63 7.99 -1.60
N GLY A 26 15.32 7.95 -1.85
CA GLY A 26 14.66 6.85 -2.53
C GLY A 26 14.89 6.85 -4.06
N SER A 27 14.97 5.65 -4.62
CA SER A 27 14.99 5.39 -6.05
C SER A 27 13.64 4.86 -6.52
N VAL A 28 13.08 5.52 -7.53
CA VAL A 28 11.74 5.25 -8.05
C VAL A 28 11.85 4.37 -9.28
N SER A 29 11.13 3.27 -9.27
CA SER A 29 10.96 2.35 -10.41
C SER A 29 9.47 2.14 -10.67
N PHE A 30 9.12 1.68 -11.86
CA PHE A 30 7.75 1.33 -12.20
C PHE A 30 7.59 -0.18 -12.24
N ASP A 31 6.54 -0.70 -11.61
CA ASP A 31 6.18 -2.11 -11.67
C ASP A 31 5.09 -2.32 -12.73
N ASP A 32 5.46 -2.99 -13.82
CA ASP A 32 4.55 -3.23 -14.95
C ASP A 32 3.49 -4.30 -14.67
N GLU A 33 3.73 -5.20 -13.72
CA GLU A 33 2.80 -6.26 -13.35
C GLU A 33 1.59 -5.66 -12.62
N PHE A 34 1.84 -4.85 -11.60
CA PHE A 34 0.80 -4.26 -10.75
C PHE A 34 0.41 -2.84 -11.16
N GLY A 35 1.20 -2.20 -12.02
CA GLY A 35 0.90 -0.87 -12.53
C GLY A 35 1.13 0.25 -11.51
N LEU A 36 2.11 0.06 -10.61
CA LEU A 36 2.37 0.88 -9.43
C LEU A 36 3.81 1.41 -9.47
N PHE A 37 4.04 2.66 -9.06
CA PHE A 37 5.41 3.14 -8.83
C PHE A 37 5.92 2.64 -7.50
N VAL A 38 7.17 2.18 -7.45
CA VAL A 38 7.82 1.69 -6.24
C VAL A 38 9.05 2.55 -5.96
N CYS A 39 9.01 3.29 -4.87
CA CYS A 39 10.14 4.05 -4.36
C CYS A 39 10.82 3.24 -3.25
N THR A 40 12.04 2.77 -3.51
CA THR A 40 12.84 1.94 -2.58
C THR A 40 14.08 2.69 -2.11
N GLY A 41 14.73 2.24 -1.04
CA GLY A 41 15.96 2.86 -0.54
C GLY A 41 15.75 4.12 0.28
N MET A 42 14.50 4.45 0.64
CA MET A 42 14.20 5.61 1.47
C MET A 42 14.78 5.47 2.88
N ARG A 43 15.41 6.55 3.37
CA ARG A 43 15.95 6.61 4.74
C ARG A 43 14.86 6.81 5.80
N GLY A 44 13.73 7.41 5.43
CA GLY A 44 12.57 7.70 6.28
C GLY A 44 11.40 8.25 5.45
N GLY A 45 10.42 8.90 6.10
CA GLY A 45 9.32 9.58 5.39
C GLY A 45 8.17 8.66 4.93
N PHE A 46 8.11 7.43 5.44
CA PHE A 46 7.03 6.46 5.27
C PHE A 46 6.69 5.84 6.63
N ALA A 47 5.50 5.25 6.77
CA ALA A 47 5.09 4.57 8.00
C ALA A 47 5.36 3.06 7.94
N ARG A 48 5.57 2.42 9.10
CA ARG A 48 5.75 0.96 9.25
C ARG A 48 6.82 0.42 8.27
N GLY A 49 6.46 -0.59 7.46
CA GLY A 49 7.33 -1.18 6.42
C GLY A 49 7.24 -0.49 5.06
N GLY A 50 6.29 0.45 4.90
CA GLY A 50 6.05 1.19 3.67
C GLY A 50 4.67 1.81 3.67
N THR A 51 4.41 2.73 2.75
CA THR A 51 3.12 3.41 2.63
C THR A 51 2.82 3.74 1.17
N THR A 52 1.61 3.40 0.71
CA THR A 52 1.13 3.84 -0.60
C THR A 52 0.46 5.20 -0.53
N VAL A 53 0.96 6.13 -1.35
CA VAL A 53 0.44 7.49 -1.47
C VAL A 53 0.21 7.78 -2.96
N GLY A 54 -1.06 7.94 -3.34
CA GLY A 54 -1.45 7.99 -4.75
C GLY A 54 -1.14 6.64 -5.42
N GLY A 55 -0.39 6.69 -6.52
CA GLY A 55 0.11 5.52 -7.24
C GLY A 55 1.55 5.14 -6.92
N VAL A 56 2.13 5.61 -5.80
CA VAL A 56 3.50 5.28 -5.40
C VAL A 56 3.51 4.56 -4.06
N PHE A 57 4.16 3.40 -4.01
CA PHE A 57 4.54 2.74 -2.77
C PHE A 57 5.92 3.22 -2.31
N LEU A 58 5.96 3.83 -1.12
CA LEU A 58 7.15 4.39 -0.49
C LEU A 58 7.70 3.40 0.54
N THR A 59 8.93 2.92 0.37
CA THR A 59 9.53 1.94 1.29
C THR A 59 11.06 2.05 1.32
N ARG A 60 11.67 1.44 2.35
CA ARG A 60 13.13 1.31 2.46
C ARG A 60 13.66 0.10 1.69
N ILE A 61 12.98 -1.04 1.78
CA ILE A 61 13.44 -2.32 1.23
C ILE A 61 12.65 -2.69 -0.02
N ARG A 62 13.21 -3.53 -0.88
CA ARG A 62 12.48 -4.03 -2.05
C ARG A 62 11.31 -4.91 -1.59
N PRO A 63 10.05 -4.58 -1.94
CA PRO A 63 8.90 -5.36 -1.51
C PRO A 63 8.82 -6.71 -2.23
N THR A 64 8.10 -7.65 -1.61
CA THR A 64 7.76 -8.92 -2.23
C THR A 64 6.63 -8.71 -3.24
N ARG A 65 6.47 -9.66 -4.17
CA ARG A 65 5.35 -9.67 -5.13
C ARG A 65 3.98 -9.67 -4.46
N ALA A 66 3.84 -10.35 -3.32
CA ALA A 66 2.59 -10.36 -2.55
C ALA A 66 2.29 -8.97 -1.98
N LEU A 67 3.28 -8.31 -1.38
CA LEU A 67 3.10 -6.96 -0.87
C LEU A 67 2.78 -5.97 -2.00
N LEU A 68 3.43 -6.07 -3.17
CA LEU A 68 3.10 -5.22 -4.32
C LEU A 68 1.65 -5.38 -4.78
N ARG A 69 1.09 -6.59 -4.75
CA ARG A 69 -0.32 -6.83 -5.05
C ARG A 69 -1.24 -6.12 -4.04
N HIS A 70 -0.91 -6.17 -2.76
CA HIS A 70 -1.64 -5.47 -1.71
C HIS A 70 -1.60 -3.94 -1.91
N GLU A 71 -0.40 -3.38 -2.12
CA GLU A 71 -0.21 -1.95 -2.33
C GLU A 71 -0.86 -1.42 -3.62
N ALA A 72 -0.98 -2.27 -4.65
CA ALA A 72 -1.70 -1.93 -5.87
C ALA A 72 -3.19 -1.65 -5.62
N VAL A 73 -3.81 -2.37 -4.67
CA VAL A 73 -5.20 -2.12 -4.28
C VAL A 73 -5.31 -0.77 -3.57
N HIS A 74 -4.36 -0.42 -2.70
CA HIS A 74 -4.31 0.92 -2.11
C HIS A 74 -4.17 2.02 -3.17
N ALA A 75 -3.35 1.79 -4.22
CA ALA A 75 -3.26 2.74 -5.32
C ALA A 75 -4.57 2.88 -6.10
N ASP A 76 -5.33 1.80 -6.27
CA ASP A 76 -6.67 1.86 -6.86
C ASP A 76 -7.69 2.56 -5.93
N GLN A 77 -7.58 2.39 -4.61
CA GLN A 77 -8.38 3.14 -3.64
C GLN A 77 -8.05 4.64 -3.66
N TRP A 78 -6.77 5.01 -3.77
CA TRP A 78 -6.34 6.39 -4.01
C TRP A 78 -6.92 6.94 -5.33
N ALA A 79 -7.00 6.13 -6.38
CA ALA A 79 -7.63 6.53 -7.62
C ALA A 79 -9.14 6.78 -7.44
N ARG A 80 -9.82 5.91 -6.68
CA ARG A 80 -11.26 5.97 -6.43
C ARG A 80 -11.65 7.15 -5.54
N TYR A 81 -10.87 7.44 -4.50
CA TYR A 81 -11.23 8.39 -3.44
C TYR A 81 -10.38 9.68 -3.44
N GLY A 82 -9.33 9.75 -4.26
CA GLY A 82 -8.41 10.87 -4.34
C GLY A 82 -7.75 11.17 -2.99
N ILE A 83 -7.49 12.46 -2.74
CA ILE A 83 -6.90 12.95 -1.48
C ILE A 83 -7.75 12.55 -0.26
N GLY A 84 -9.06 12.41 -0.42
CA GLY A 84 -9.94 11.98 0.66
C GLY A 84 -9.76 10.52 1.08
N PHE A 85 -8.94 9.73 0.38
CA PHE A 85 -8.61 8.37 0.81
C PHE A 85 -7.89 8.38 2.16
N ALA A 86 -6.90 9.26 2.35
CA ALA A 86 -6.12 9.32 3.59
C ALA A 86 -7.02 9.56 4.82
N ALA A 87 -7.98 10.47 4.71
CA ALA A 87 -8.94 10.74 5.79
C ALA A 87 -9.86 9.54 6.07
N ARG A 88 -10.35 8.87 5.02
CA ARG A 88 -11.21 7.68 5.16
C ARG A 88 -10.44 6.51 5.77
N TYR A 89 -9.22 6.28 5.32
CA TYR A 89 -8.35 5.24 5.85
C TYR A 89 -8.07 5.48 7.33
N LEU A 90 -7.70 6.71 7.71
CA LEU A 90 -7.43 7.05 9.12
C LEU A 90 -8.68 6.92 9.99
N TRP A 91 -9.84 7.35 9.49
CA TRP A 91 -11.12 7.17 10.18
C TRP A 91 -11.41 5.69 10.42
N GLU A 92 -11.27 4.86 9.39
CA GLU A 92 -11.50 3.42 9.48
C GLU A 92 -10.48 2.75 10.40
N GLU A 93 -9.20 3.13 10.34
CA GLU A 93 -8.14 2.61 11.21
C GLU A 93 -8.39 2.95 12.68
N LEU A 94 -8.96 4.12 12.98
CA LEU A 94 -9.28 4.52 14.35
C LEU A 94 -10.45 3.70 14.94
N HIS A 95 -11.43 3.32 14.12
CA HIS A 95 -12.62 2.59 14.57
C HIS A 95 -12.45 1.07 14.47
N ASN A 96 -11.76 0.60 13.44
CA ASN A 96 -11.55 -0.80 13.08
C ASN A 96 -10.06 -1.00 12.71
N PRO A 97 -9.14 -1.01 13.69
CA PRO A 97 -7.70 -1.01 13.41
C PRO A 97 -7.19 -2.29 12.76
N GLY A 98 -6.14 -2.16 11.94
CA GLY A 98 -5.37 -3.27 11.37
C GLY A 98 -6.20 -4.22 10.53
N SER A 99 -6.26 -5.50 10.92
CA SER A 99 -6.97 -6.54 10.16
C SER A 99 -8.49 -6.37 10.11
N ARG A 100 -9.04 -5.44 10.89
CA ARG A 100 -10.46 -5.08 10.87
C ARG A 100 -10.75 -3.94 9.90
N ASN A 101 -9.73 -3.23 9.44
CA ASN A 101 -9.87 -2.08 8.56
C ASN A 101 -10.36 -2.56 7.19
N ARG A 102 -11.49 -2.03 6.74
CA ARG A 102 -12.12 -2.45 5.48
C ARG A 102 -11.21 -2.25 4.28
N PHE A 103 -10.34 -1.24 4.30
CA PHE A 103 -9.40 -0.99 3.21
C PHE A 103 -8.25 -2.00 3.18
N GLU A 104 -7.80 -2.45 4.35
CA GLU A 104 -6.80 -3.53 4.50
C GLU A 104 -7.38 -4.90 4.10
N ILE A 105 -8.65 -5.13 4.43
CA ILE A 105 -9.38 -6.33 4.00
C ILE A 105 -9.52 -6.36 2.46
N GLU A 106 -9.95 -5.25 1.84
CA GLU A 106 -10.03 -5.12 0.38
C GLU A 106 -8.66 -5.31 -0.28
N ALA A 107 -7.60 -4.80 0.34
CA ALA A 107 -6.22 -4.96 -0.16
C ALA A 107 -5.63 -6.37 0.04
N GLY A 108 -6.32 -7.25 0.77
CA GLY A 108 -5.88 -8.62 1.03
C GLY A 108 -4.90 -8.68 2.20
N LEU A 109 -5.43 -9.09 3.35
CA LEU A 109 -4.71 -9.19 4.62
C LEU A 109 -3.44 -10.07 4.54
N ALA A 110 -3.54 -11.24 3.93
CA ALA A 110 -2.41 -12.17 3.82
C ALA A 110 -1.23 -11.56 3.04
N ASP A 111 -1.55 -10.75 2.04
CA ASP A 111 -0.58 -10.10 1.15
C ASP A 111 0.08 -8.89 1.82
N GLY A 112 -0.65 -8.17 2.68
CA GLY A 112 -0.15 -7.12 3.56
C GLY A 112 0.63 -7.63 4.78
N GLY A 113 0.76 -8.95 4.93
CA GLY A 113 1.50 -9.58 6.03
C GLY A 113 0.70 -9.78 7.32
N TYR A 114 -0.62 -9.54 7.30
CA TYR A 114 -1.53 -9.97 8.36
C TYR A 114 -1.76 -11.46 8.21
N ARG A 115 -0.87 -12.25 8.81
CA ARG A 115 -1.13 -13.69 8.98
C ARG A 115 -2.35 -13.85 9.87
N ALA A 116 -3.35 -14.60 9.41
CA ALA A 116 -4.27 -15.27 10.33
C ALA A 116 -3.41 -15.97 11.38
N GLU A 117 -3.69 -15.76 12.64
CA GLU A 117 -3.05 -16.46 13.76
C GLU A 117 -2.94 -17.95 13.40
N ARG A 118 -1.72 -18.45 13.20
CA ARG A 118 -1.51 -19.89 13.10
C ARG A 118 -1.67 -20.44 14.51
N GLY A 119 -2.80 -21.07 14.79
CA GLY A 119 -3.09 -21.59 16.13
C GLY A 119 -4.30 -22.50 16.29
N ILE A 120 -4.78 -23.19 15.25
CA ILE A 120 -5.46 -24.48 15.44
C ILE A 120 -4.76 -25.49 14.55
N THR A 121 -3.61 -25.98 15.03
CA THR A 121 -3.23 -27.37 14.78
C THR A 121 -4.40 -28.22 15.27
N ARG A 122 -5.20 -28.77 14.36
CA ARG A 122 -5.85 -30.03 14.67
C ARG A 122 -4.70 -31.02 14.82
N PRO A 123 -4.50 -31.65 15.99
CA PRO A 123 -3.62 -32.81 16.04
C PRO A 123 -4.27 -33.85 15.14
N ASP A 124 -3.59 -34.13 14.03
CA ASP A 124 -3.75 -35.37 13.33
C ASP A 124 -3.38 -36.48 14.32
N GLU A 125 -4.31 -37.40 14.62
CA GLU A 125 -4.06 -38.85 14.70
C GLU A 125 -5.22 -39.59 15.40
N PRO A 126 -5.38 -40.92 15.15
CA PRO A 126 -4.81 -41.75 14.09
C PRO A 126 -5.86 -42.30 13.10
#